data_AF-A0A8T5TWD7-F1
#
_entry.id   AF-A0A8T5TWD7-F1
#
_cell.length_a   1.000
_cell.length_b   1.000
_cell.length_c   1.000
_cell.angle_alpha   90.00
_cell.angle_beta   90.00
_cell.angle_gamma   90.00
#
_symmetry.space_group_name_H-M   'P 1'
#
loop_
_entity.id
_entity.type
_entity.pdbx_description
1 polymer ?
#
loop_
_entity_poly.entity_id
_entity_poly.type
_entity_poly.pdbx_seq_one_letter_code
_entity_poly.pdbx_strand_id
1 'polypeptide(L)'
;MTRKEQPTIKIYHYVIKRSYLNGKNTYMYERMFIPIPRMLQDKLISHRNQRLKIDITQQNNKIVIILDPGKTFLHTKTPPDKT
;
A
#
# COMPACT_ATOMS: atom_id res chain seq x y z
N MET A 1 -21.07 -17.84 -24.11
CA MET A 1 -19.79 -17.81 -23.37
C MET A 1 -19.34 -16.36 -23.25
N THR A 2 -19.57 -15.71 -22.11
CA THR A 2 -19.13 -14.33 -21.88
C THR A 2 -17.63 -14.31 -21.62
N ARG A 3 -16.86 -13.64 -22.50
CA ARG A 3 -15.44 -13.38 -22.27
C ARG A 3 -15.32 -12.55 -20.99
N LYS A 4 -14.79 -13.13 -19.92
CA LYS A 4 -14.44 -12.35 -18.72
C LYS A 4 -13.26 -11.46 -19.10
N GLU A 5 -13.55 -10.21 -19.40
CA GLU A 5 -12.52 -9.20 -19.60
C GLU A 5 -11.66 -9.12 -18.33
N GLN A 6 -10.33 -9.20 -18.51
CA GLN A 6 -9.42 -9.06 -17.40
C GLN A 6 -9.40 -7.59 -16.97
N PRO A 7 -9.56 -7.29 -15.66
CA PRO A 7 -9.56 -5.91 -15.20
C PRO A 7 -8.19 -5.29 -15.44
N THR A 8 -8.16 -4.23 -16.24
CA THR A 8 -6.96 -3.43 -16.49
C THR A 8 -7.00 -2.19 -15.60
N ILE A 9 -5.86 -1.80 -15.05
CA ILE A 9 -5.73 -0.67 -14.14
C ILE A 9 -4.58 0.24 -14.57
N LYS A 10 -4.71 1.52 -14.24
CA LYS A 10 -3.65 2.52 -14.43
C LYS A 10 -3.00 2.83 -13.07
N ILE A 11 -1.68 2.98 -13.07
CA ILE A 11 -0.95 3.52 -11.93
C ILE A 11 -1.12 5.05 -11.97
N TYR A 12 -1.60 5.62 -10.88
CA TYR A 12 -1.77 7.07 -10.77
C TYR A 12 -0.59 7.66 -10.01
N HIS A 13 -0.15 8.84 -10.47
CA HIS A 13 0.87 9.65 -9.83
C HIS A 13 0.25 10.99 -9.46
N TYR A 14 0.37 11.37 -8.18
CA TYR A 14 -0.14 12.62 -7.65
C TYR A 14 0.97 13.40 -6.98
N VAL A 15 1.14 14.65 -7.37
CA VAL A 15 2.14 15.57 -6.84
C VAL A 15 1.42 16.72 -6.15
N ILE A 16 1.68 16.91 -4.86
CA ILE A 16 1.13 18.01 -4.05
C ILE A 16 2.28 18.91 -3.61
N LYS A 17 2.17 20.20 -3.89
CA LYS A 17 3.03 21.21 -3.28
C LYS A 17 2.30 21.77 -2.06
N ARG A 18 2.91 21.64 -0.88
CA ARG A 18 2.40 22.24 0.35
C ARG A 18 3.35 23.31 0.84
N SER A 19 2.84 24.52 0.98
CA SER A 19 3.56 25.63 1.58
C SER A 19 3.34 25.62 3.08
N TYR A 20 4.42 25.54 3.84
CA TYR A 20 4.40 25.66 5.30
C TYR A 20 5.06 26.99 5.71
N LEU A 21 4.64 27.54 6.86
CA LEU A 21 5.19 28.78 7.45
C LEU A 21 5.11 30.00 6.50
N ASN A 22 3.90 30.37 6.06
CA ASN A 22 3.66 31.58 5.24
C ASN A 22 4.52 31.66 3.97
N GLY A 23 4.75 30.53 3.30
CA GLY A 23 5.50 30.48 2.04
C GLY A 23 7.02 30.38 2.18
N LYS A 24 7.58 30.32 3.40
CA LYS A 24 9.03 30.17 3.60
C LYS A 24 9.57 28.83 3.08
N ASN A 25 8.80 27.75 3.19
CA ASN A 25 9.23 26.43 2.75
C ASN A 25 8.09 25.73 2.00
N THR A 26 8.39 25.21 0.81
CA THR A 26 7.47 24.36 0.05
C THR A 26 7.98 22.93 0.07
N TYR A 27 7.23 22.01 0.69
CA TYR A 27 7.50 20.59 0.56
C TYR A 27 6.70 20.04 -0.63
N MET A 28 7.39 19.33 -1.52
CA MET A 28 6.76 18.59 -2.60
C MET A 28 6.53 17.15 -2.14
N TYR A 29 5.27 16.76 -2.04
CA TYR A 29 4.86 15.42 -1.69
C TYR A 29 4.41 14.70 -2.97
N GLU A 30 5.07 13.60 -3.29
CA GLU A 30 4.71 12.72 -4.40
C GLU A 30 4.11 11.43 -3.87
N ARG A 31 3.02 10.98 -4.49
CA ARG A 31 2.36 9.71 -4.17
C ARG A 31 1.99 8.97 -5.44
N MET A 32 2.46 7.74 -5.56
CA MET A 32 1.97 6.79 -6.54
C MET A 32 1.02 5.78 -5.89
N PHE A 33 -0.07 5.46 -6.57
CA PHE A 33 -1.02 4.45 -6.08
C PHE A 33 -1.70 3.71 -7.22
N ILE A 34 -2.19 2.52 -6.89
CA ILE A 34 -2.88 1.63 -7.81
C ILE A 34 -4.28 1.38 -7.26
N PRO A 35 -5.35 1.73 -8.01
CA PRO A 35 -6.70 1.40 -7.60
C PRO A 35 -6.92 -0.10 -7.71
N ILE A 36 -7.46 -0.70 -6.65
CA ILE A 36 -7.84 -2.11 -6.65
C ILE A 36 -9.29 -2.21 -7.13
N PRO A 37 -9.56 -2.86 -8.29
CA PRO A 37 -10.92 -3.07 -8.79
C PRO A 37 -11.78 -3.81 -7.78
N ARG A 38 -13.06 -3.44 -7.68
CA ARG A 38 -14.01 -4.00 -6.69
C ARG A 38 -14.03 -5.53 -6.68
N MET A 39 -13.99 -6.16 -7.84
CA MET A 39 -13.97 -7.62 -8.00
C MET A 39 -12.72 -8.32 -7.40
N LEU A 40 -11.65 -7.58 -7.11
CA LEU A 40 -10.44 -8.08 -6.46
C LEU A 40 -10.36 -7.71 -4.97
N GLN A 41 -11.24 -6.82 -4.49
CA GLN A 41 -11.20 -6.34 -3.11
C GLN A 41 -11.49 -7.45 -2.10
N ASP A 42 -12.38 -8.39 -2.43
CA ASP A 42 -12.75 -9.50 -1.53
C ASP A 42 -11.52 -10.33 -1.09
N LYS A 43 -10.54 -10.48 -1.97
CA LYS A 43 -9.27 -11.19 -1.67
C LYS A 43 -8.33 -10.41 -0.76
N LEU A 44 -8.48 -9.09 -0.71
CA LEU A 44 -7.62 -8.19 0.06
C LEU A 44 -8.28 -7.71 1.36
N ILE A 45 -9.59 -7.83 1.49
CA ILE A 45 -10.34 -7.44 2.70
C ILE A 45 -9.81 -8.15 3.95
N SER A 46 -9.46 -9.44 3.85
CA SER A 46 -8.90 -10.20 4.97
C SER A 46 -7.55 -9.66 5.48
N HIS A 47 -6.87 -8.86 4.67
CA HIS A 47 -5.56 -8.28 4.99
C HIS A 47 -5.63 -6.79 5.35
N ARG A 48 -6.82 -6.18 5.43
CA ARG A 48 -7.01 -4.72 5.58
C ARG A 48 -6.31 -4.10 6.80
N ASN A 49 -6.27 -4.82 7.92
CA ASN A 49 -5.70 -4.33 9.18
C ASN A 49 -4.30 -4.90 9.46
N GLN A 50 -3.72 -5.63 8.50
CA GLN A 50 -2.41 -6.22 8.64
C GLN A 50 -1.34 -5.26 8.12
N ARG A 51 -0.19 -5.24 8.77
CA ARG A 51 1.00 -4.59 8.21
C ARG A 51 1.55 -5.51 7.13
N LEU A 52 1.60 -5.04 5.89
CA LEU A 52 2.14 -5.80 4.77
C LEU A 52 3.48 -5.19 4.35
N LYS A 53 4.49 -6.02 4.15
CA LYS A 53 5.71 -5.66 3.45
C LYS A 53 5.40 -5.65 1.95
N ILE A 54 5.92 -4.66 1.23
CA ILE A 54 5.73 -4.52 -0.20
C ILE A 54 7.07 -4.73 -0.89
N ASP A 55 7.14 -5.68 -1.80
CA ASP A 55 8.26 -5.85 -2.73
C ASP A 55 7.75 -5.68 -4.17
N ILE A 56 8.48 -4.90 -4.98
CA ILE A 56 8.13 -4.60 -6.37
C ILE A 56 9.25 -5.13 -7.25
N THR A 57 8.91 -6.02 -8.18
CA THR A 57 9.87 -6.61 -9.13
C THR A 57 9.35 -6.50 -10.56
N GLN A 58 10.26 -6.47 -11.53
CA GLN A 58 9.94 -6.49 -12.95
C GLN A 58 10.31 -7.85 -13.53
N GLN A 59 9.34 -8.54 -14.12
CA GLN A 59 9.54 -9.85 -14.74
C GLN A 59 8.84 -9.90 -16.09
N ASN A 60 9.56 -10.24 -17.17
CA ASN A 60 9.00 -10.44 -18.51
C ASN A 60 8.05 -9.30 -18.95
N ASN A 61 8.51 -8.04 -18.79
CA ASN A 61 7.76 -6.83 -19.11
C ASN A 61 6.47 -6.62 -18.28
N LYS A 62 6.35 -7.30 -17.14
CA LYS A 62 5.26 -7.15 -16.17
C LYS A 62 5.82 -6.58 -14.87
N ILE A 63 5.01 -5.78 -14.20
CA ILE A 63 5.27 -5.33 -12.83
C ILE A 63 4.59 -6.33 -11.90
N VAL A 64 5.37 -6.93 -10.99
CA VAL A 64 4.87 -7.83 -9.96
C VAL A 64 4.99 -7.13 -8.62
N ILE A 65 3.85 -6.91 -7.98
CA ILE A 65 3.76 -6.34 -6.63
C ILE A 65 3.40 -7.47 -5.69
N ILE A 66 4.31 -7.75 -4.77
CA ILE A 66 4.19 -8.82 -3.78
C ILE A 66 3.89 -8.13 -2.44
N LEU A 67 2.82 -8.61 -1.80
CA LEU A 67 2.38 -8.13 -0.49
C LEU A 67 2.50 -9.29 0.49
N ASP A 68 3.50 -9.24 1.36
CA ASP A 68 3.72 -10.26 2.38
C ASP A 68 3.27 -9.76 3.75
N PRO A 69 2.63 -10.60 4.59
CA PRO A 69 2.40 -10.27 5.98
C PRO A 69 3.71 -9.89 6.66
N GLY A 70 3.84 -8.62 7.05
CA GLY A 70 4.97 -8.15 7.83
C GLY A 70 4.92 -8.76 9.22
N LYS A 71 6.08 -8.89 9.88
CA LYS A 71 6.14 -9.31 11.28
C LYS A 71 5.29 -8.34 12.11
N THR A 72 4.20 -8.83 12.68
CA THR A 72 3.45 -8.14 13.72
C THR A 72 4.38 -8.05 14.92
N PHE A 73 4.71 -6.84 15.37
CA PHE A 73 5.33 -6.69 16.68
C PHE A 73 4.34 -7.24 17.69
N LEU A 74 4.61 -8.43 18.23
CA LEU A 74 3.93 -8.90 19.43
C LEU A 74 4.16 -7.81 20.48
N HIS A 75 3.09 -7.24 21.02
CA HIS A 75 3.23 -6.44 22.23
C HIS A 75 4.03 -7.27 23.22
N THR A 76 5.15 -6.72 23.68
CA THR A 76 5.91 -7.27 24.79
C THR A 76 4.93 -7.57 25.91
N LYS A 77 4.97 -8.82 26.41
CA LYS A 77 4.21 -9.23 27.59
C LYS A 77 4.38 -8.15 28.66
N THR A 78 3.28 -7.79 29.30
CA THR A 78 3.20 -6.83 30.41
C THR A 78 4.43 -6.97 31.29
N PRO A 79 5.14 -5.88 31.63
CA PRO A 79 6.32 -5.97 32.49
C PRO A 79 5.95 -6.70 33.79
N PRO A 80 6.83 -7.57 34.32
CA PRO A 80 6.57 -8.26 35.57
C PRO A 80 6.30 -7.24 36.66
N ASP A 81 5.27 -7.51 37.45
CA ASP A 81 4.89 -6.69 38.59
C ASP A 81 6.11 -6.58 39.52
N LYS A 82 6.50 -5.35 39.86
CA LYS A 82 7.65 -5.11 40.75
C LYS A 82 7.22 -5.44 42.18
N THR A 83 7.49 -6.67 42.62
CA THR A 83 7.56 -7.02 44.05
C THR A 83 8.79 -6.40 44.71
#